data_AF-A0A3M7TKE6-F1
#
_entry.id   AF-A0A3M7TKE6-F1
#
_cell.length_a   1.000
_cell.length_b   1.000
_cell.length_c   1.000
_cell.angle_alpha   90.00
_cell.angle_beta   90.00
_cell.angle_gamma   90.00
#
_symmetry.space_group_name_H-M   'P 1'
#
loop_
_entity.id
_entity.type
_entity.pdbx_description
1 polymer ?
#
loop_
_entity_poly.entity_id
_entity_poly.type
_entity_poly.pdbx_seq_one_letter_code
_entity_poly.pdbx_strand_id
1 'polypeptide(L)'
;MKFSIFKIVLVGTFISSHFSAQTSVINEIKKHPNAPFSYAELSVKEGGKWKGNQYIGGSFKNVQELTIPESHTDHSTYIRYEGIGLENNQIGYRLYLDWRNATDIFGKKITALSLPEVGQDGFESYHHDAPWGQDILKSGRTIGVGSYGRYDEQNDYVETFKMVKNTTAKVTNTKEVSFATIDYNGWKTWGDVIDLHSKLSIFPKDRFVKVDLTLSASISGLCTGIVAIKSIPVKQRTSKNKKWGYIATYGNQTETKKDDNLGMVVFYPLENFDKYVKTKSTHTIVFKKTKNVSYYFMGAWSLEPNGLTTEDSFYQDLEKKLEILDQNNHL
;
A
#
# COMPACT_ATOMS: atom_id res chain seq x y z
N MET A 1 -69.80 -1.35 -2.29
CA MET A 1 -68.73 -0.88 -1.37
C MET A 1 -67.71 -1.99 -1.18
N LYS A 2 -66.57 -1.91 -1.87
CA LYS A 2 -65.43 -2.82 -1.70
C LYS A 2 -64.34 -2.07 -0.93
N PHE A 3 -64.01 -2.53 0.27
CA PHE A 3 -62.85 -2.03 1.03
C PHE A 3 -61.61 -2.83 0.61
N SER A 4 -60.60 -2.11 0.09
CA SER A 4 -59.28 -2.64 -0.23
C SER A 4 -58.37 -2.43 0.97
N ILE A 5 -57.86 -3.51 1.56
CA ILE A 5 -56.86 -3.46 2.64
C ILE A 5 -55.48 -3.46 1.98
N PHE A 6 -54.82 -2.31 2.00
CA PHE A 6 -53.40 -2.18 1.64
C PHE A 6 -52.55 -2.80 2.75
N LYS A 7 -51.82 -3.89 2.45
CA LYS A 7 -50.72 -4.35 3.29
C LYS A 7 -49.52 -3.44 3.07
N ILE A 8 -49.21 -2.61 4.06
CA ILE A 8 -47.95 -1.88 4.15
C ILE A 8 -46.88 -2.91 4.52
N VAL A 9 -46.01 -3.24 3.57
CA VAL A 9 -44.76 -3.96 3.85
C VAL A 9 -43.78 -2.93 4.40
N LEU A 10 -43.54 -2.99 5.70
CA LEU A 10 -42.47 -2.25 6.36
C LEU A 10 -41.14 -2.83 5.88
N VAL A 11 -40.49 -2.16 4.92
CA VAL A 11 -39.10 -2.46 4.55
C VAL A 11 -38.25 -1.98 5.71
N GLY A 12 -37.81 -2.92 6.55
CA GLY A 12 -36.85 -2.66 7.61
C GLY A 12 -35.55 -2.13 7.02
N THR A 13 -35.21 -0.90 7.37
CA THR A 13 -33.90 -0.31 7.14
C THR A 13 -32.85 -1.09 7.92
N PHE A 14 -32.02 -1.87 7.20
CA PHE A 14 -30.77 -2.39 7.74
C PHE A 14 -29.80 -1.20 7.93
N ILE A 15 -29.81 -0.59 9.11
CA ILE A 15 -28.87 0.44 9.50
C ILE A 15 -27.54 -0.23 9.86
N SER A 16 -26.63 -0.22 8.89
CA SER A 16 -25.16 -0.16 8.97
C SER A 16 -24.50 -0.54 10.32
N SER A 17 -24.19 -1.82 10.51
CA SER A 17 -23.21 -2.25 11.52
C SER A 17 -21.75 -2.00 11.12
N HIS A 18 -21.48 -1.60 9.87
CA HIS A 18 -20.13 -1.46 9.34
C HIS A 18 -19.53 -0.05 9.53
N PHE A 19 -20.33 1.02 9.49
CA PHE A 19 -19.83 2.39 9.68
C PHE A 19 -19.18 2.63 11.06
N SER A 20 -19.57 1.88 12.10
CA SER A 20 -19.11 2.11 13.47
C SER A 20 -17.65 1.73 13.72
N ALA A 21 -17.09 0.77 12.98
CA ALA A 21 -15.83 0.13 13.35
C ALA A 21 -14.58 0.99 13.09
N GLN A 22 -14.52 1.73 11.97
CA GLN A 22 -13.37 2.62 11.73
C GLN A 22 -13.44 3.87 12.59
N THR A 23 -14.63 4.46 12.78
CA THR A 23 -14.83 5.59 13.68
C THR A 23 -14.44 5.25 15.12
N SER A 24 -14.77 4.06 15.62
CA SER A 24 -14.36 3.64 16.96
C SER A 24 -12.85 3.49 17.09
N VAL A 25 -12.17 2.92 16.08
CA VAL A 25 -10.71 2.81 16.06
C VAL A 25 -10.04 4.18 16.04
N ILE A 26 -10.49 5.09 15.16
CA ILE A 26 -9.99 6.47 15.09
C ILE A 26 -10.13 7.16 16.45
N ASN A 27 -11.31 7.08 17.07
CA ASN A 27 -11.58 7.71 18.36
C ASN A 27 -10.68 7.15 19.46
N GLU A 28 -10.42 5.83 19.46
CA GLU A 28 -9.55 5.21 20.45
C GLU A 28 -8.09 5.64 20.30
N ILE A 29 -7.58 5.70 19.06
CA ILE A 29 -6.24 6.22 18.78
C ILE A 29 -6.14 7.70 19.20
N LYS A 30 -7.16 8.52 18.89
CA LYS A 30 -7.19 9.95 19.25
C LYS A 30 -7.25 10.19 20.76
N LYS A 31 -7.80 9.28 21.57
CA LYS A 31 -7.72 9.36 23.04
C LYS A 31 -6.33 9.07 23.59
N HIS A 32 -5.51 8.31 22.86
CA HIS A 32 -4.16 7.91 23.26
C HIS A 32 -3.12 8.31 22.19
N PRO A 33 -2.97 9.61 21.88
CA PRO A 33 -2.21 10.07 20.70
C PRO A 33 -0.70 9.74 20.74
N ASN A 34 -0.17 9.41 21.92
CA ASN A 34 1.23 9.03 22.12
C ASN A 34 1.44 7.51 22.20
N ALA A 35 0.37 6.71 22.18
CA ALA A 35 0.49 5.26 22.19
C ALA A 35 0.85 4.73 20.79
N PRO A 36 1.61 3.63 20.70
CA PRO A 36 1.78 2.90 19.46
C PRO A 36 0.44 2.50 18.86
N PHE A 37 0.22 2.77 17.57
CA PHE A 37 -0.98 2.36 16.85
C PHE A 37 -0.62 1.87 15.45
N SER A 38 -1.47 1.01 14.90
CA SER A 38 -1.53 0.74 13.46
C SER A 38 -2.92 1.09 12.98
N TYR A 39 -3.04 1.53 11.73
CA TYR A 39 -4.31 1.89 11.14
C TYR A 39 -4.32 1.62 9.63
N ALA A 40 -5.43 1.11 9.14
CA ALA A 40 -5.73 0.89 7.74
C ALA A 40 -7.10 1.48 7.43
N GLU A 41 -7.21 2.22 6.33
CA GLU A 41 -8.47 2.82 5.90
C GLU A 41 -8.68 2.76 4.40
N LEU A 42 -9.97 2.81 4.06
CA LEU A 42 -10.47 2.93 2.72
C LEU A 42 -11.64 3.90 2.77
N SER A 43 -11.67 4.85 1.86
CA SER A 43 -12.64 5.95 1.90
C SER A 43 -13.08 6.30 0.47
N VAL A 44 -14.38 6.41 0.26
CA VAL A 44 -14.98 6.70 -1.05
C VAL A 44 -15.93 7.88 -0.96
N LYS A 45 -16.11 8.60 -2.06
CA LYS A 45 -17.14 9.64 -2.13
C LYS A 45 -18.54 9.03 -2.16
N GLU A 46 -19.43 9.56 -1.34
CA GLU A 46 -20.87 9.29 -1.38
C GLU A 46 -21.67 10.56 -1.73
N GLY A 47 -22.81 10.39 -2.40
CA GLY A 47 -23.69 11.51 -2.78
C GLY A 47 -23.24 12.31 -4.01
N GLY A 48 -22.22 11.85 -4.73
CA GLY A 48 -21.83 12.37 -6.04
C GLY A 48 -22.36 11.51 -7.20
N LYS A 49 -21.79 11.67 -8.39
CA LYS A 49 -22.15 10.91 -9.59
C LYS A 49 -20.98 10.70 -10.54
N TRP A 50 -21.00 9.60 -11.27
CA TRP A 50 -20.07 9.34 -12.36
C TRP A 50 -20.40 10.19 -13.59
N LYS A 51 -19.36 10.76 -14.21
CA LYS A 51 -19.37 11.42 -15.52
C LYS A 51 -18.20 10.86 -16.32
N GLY A 52 -18.45 9.82 -17.11
CA GLY A 52 -17.37 9.00 -17.67
C GLY A 52 -16.55 8.38 -16.53
N ASN A 53 -15.23 8.54 -16.58
CA ASN A 53 -14.32 7.96 -15.58
C ASN A 53 -14.06 8.90 -14.38
N GLN A 54 -14.81 10.00 -14.25
CA GLN A 54 -14.66 10.93 -13.11
C GLN A 54 -15.88 10.88 -12.20
N TYR A 55 -15.66 10.94 -10.88
CA TYR A 55 -16.71 11.04 -9.87
C TYR A 55 -16.84 12.47 -9.36
N ILE A 56 -17.96 13.12 -9.66
CA ILE A 56 -18.19 14.54 -9.39
C ILE A 56 -19.13 14.74 -8.20
N GLY A 57 -18.76 15.67 -7.30
CA GLY A 57 -19.51 15.98 -6.08
C GLY A 57 -19.36 14.90 -5.01
N GLY A 58 -20.20 14.96 -3.97
CA GLY A 58 -20.18 14.06 -2.83
C GLY A 58 -19.11 14.39 -1.79
N SER A 59 -19.10 13.61 -0.70
CA SER A 59 -18.13 13.72 0.39
C SER A 59 -17.55 12.35 0.74
N PHE A 60 -16.30 12.35 1.20
CA PHE A 60 -15.62 11.11 1.54
C PHE A 60 -16.23 10.46 2.79
N LYS A 61 -16.40 9.15 2.72
CA LYS A 61 -16.81 8.31 3.83
C LYS A 61 -15.96 7.05 3.88
N ASN A 62 -15.56 6.71 5.09
CA ASN A 62 -14.80 5.50 5.36
C ASN A 62 -15.69 4.27 5.22
N VAL A 63 -15.16 3.26 4.51
CA VAL A 63 -15.81 1.96 4.26
C VAL A 63 -14.82 0.83 4.58
N GLN A 64 -15.31 -0.34 4.96
CA GLN A 64 -14.47 -1.50 5.26
C GLN A 64 -14.17 -2.36 4.05
N GLU A 65 -15.02 -2.30 3.03
CA GLU A 65 -14.94 -3.09 1.81
C GLU A 65 -15.37 -2.25 0.62
N LEU A 66 -14.69 -2.44 -0.51
CA LEU A 66 -15.03 -1.86 -1.80
C LEU A 66 -14.79 -2.88 -2.89
N THR A 67 -15.80 -3.13 -3.70
CA THR A 67 -15.58 -3.70 -5.04
C THR A 67 -15.39 -2.54 -6.01
N ILE A 68 -14.26 -2.52 -6.71
CA ILE A 68 -13.87 -1.40 -7.57
C ILE A 68 -14.86 -1.30 -8.73
N PRO A 69 -15.57 -0.16 -8.90
CA PRO A 69 -16.50 0.01 -10.01
C PRO A 69 -15.76 -0.02 -11.35
N GLU A 70 -16.40 -0.53 -12.40
CA GLU A 70 -15.83 -0.59 -13.76
C GLU A 70 -15.40 0.80 -14.29
N SER A 71 -16.11 1.85 -13.91
CA SER A 71 -15.78 3.25 -14.30
C SER A 71 -14.54 3.80 -13.58
N HIS A 72 -14.03 3.11 -12.56
CA HIS A 72 -12.87 3.58 -11.80
C HIS A 72 -11.57 3.33 -12.56
N THR A 73 -10.78 4.39 -12.67
CA THR A 73 -9.43 4.41 -13.22
C THR A 73 -8.59 5.46 -12.49
N ASP A 74 -7.33 5.65 -12.89
CA ASP A 74 -6.50 6.72 -12.35
C ASP A 74 -7.20 8.09 -12.46
N HIS A 75 -7.04 8.93 -11.45
CA HIS A 75 -7.62 10.26 -11.36
C HIS A 75 -9.16 10.32 -11.38
N SER A 76 -9.86 9.23 -11.04
CA SER A 76 -11.33 9.24 -10.93
C SER A 76 -11.87 10.16 -9.83
N THR A 77 -11.04 10.44 -8.81
CA THR A 77 -11.40 11.16 -7.56
C THR A 77 -12.50 10.48 -6.71
N TYR A 78 -12.84 9.23 -7.02
CA TYR A 78 -13.86 8.44 -6.30
C TYR A 78 -13.34 7.92 -4.95
N ILE A 79 -12.15 7.32 -4.96
CA ILE A 79 -11.46 6.81 -3.77
C ILE A 79 -10.55 7.92 -3.24
N ARG A 80 -10.58 8.18 -1.93
CA ARG A 80 -9.75 9.22 -1.29
C ARG A 80 -8.28 8.89 -1.52
N TYR A 81 -7.51 9.91 -1.89
CA TYR A 81 -6.12 9.80 -2.36
C TYR A 81 -5.86 8.64 -3.34
N GLU A 82 -6.88 8.14 -4.05
CA GLU A 82 -6.83 7.05 -5.04
C GLU A 82 -6.56 5.62 -4.53
N GLY A 83 -6.63 5.36 -3.23
CA GLY A 83 -6.21 4.05 -2.74
C GLY A 83 -6.58 3.69 -1.31
N ILE A 84 -5.87 2.68 -0.80
CA ILE A 84 -5.87 2.28 0.61
C ILE A 84 -4.79 3.06 1.33
N GLY A 85 -5.12 3.61 2.50
CA GLY A 85 -4.15 4.18 3.42
C GLY A 85 -3.75 3.18 4.49
N LEU A 86 -2.45 3.06 4.76
CA LEU A 86 -1.88 2.35 5.92
C LEU A 86 -1.02 3.35 6.71
N GLU A 87 -1.14 3.40 8.04
CA GLU A 87 -0.36 4.32 8.88
C GLU A 87 -0.06 3.75 10.26
N ASN A 88 1.08 4.15 10.80
CA ASN A 88 1.37 4.07 12.23
C ASN A 88 2.04 5.37 12.71
N ASN A 89 2.62 5.38 13.91
CA ASN A 89 3.27 6.59 14.45
C ASN A 89 4.44 7.12 13.62
N GLN A 90 5.06 6.31 12.77
CA GLN A 90 6.31 6.66 12.08
C GLN A 90 6.08 6.99 10.60
N ILE A 91 5.17 6.27 9.94
CA ILE A 91 5.01 6.37 8.49
C ILE A 91 3.57 6.13 8.05
N GLY A 92 3.22 6.68 6.88
CA GLY A 92 2.04 6.31 6.13
C GLY A 92 2.41 5.75 4.75
N TYR A 93 1.51 4.95 4.19
CA TYR A 93 1.59 4.44 2.84
C TYR A 93 0.24 4.59 2.15
N ARG A 94 0.29 4.77 0.84
CA ARG A 94 -0.85 4.58 -0.04
C ARG A 94 -0.58 3.42 -0.98
N LEU A 95 -1.54 2.52 -1.13
CA LEU A 95 -1.56 1.57 -2.25
C LEU A 95 -2.68 1.96 -3.22
N TYR A 96 -2.35 2.26 -4.47
CA TYR A 96 -3.33 2.60 -5.50
C TYR A 96 -4.28 1.43 -5.77
N LEU A 97 -5.57 1.74 -5.91
CA LEU A 97 -6.63 0.77 -6.23
C LEU A 97 -7.08 0.82 -7.69
N ASP A 98 -6.18 1.27 -8.57
CA ASP A 98 -6.34 1.23 -10.02
C ASP A 98 -5.26 0.35 -10.70
N TRP A 99 -5.19 0.42 -12.02
CA TRP A 99 -4.29 -0.39 -12.83
C TRP A 99 -2.80 -0.22 -12.47
N ARG A 100 -2.40 0.89 -11.84
CA ARG A 100 -1.01 1.14 -11.43
C ARG A 100 -0.58 0.19 -10.32
N ASN A 101 -1.45 -0.08 -9.34
CA ASN A 101 -1.13 -0.85 -8.14
C ASN A 101 0.23 -0.47 -7.54
N ALA A 102 0.59 0.81 -7.52
CA ALA A 102 1.85 1.26 -6.93
C ALA A 102 1.66 1.55 -5.43
N THR A 103 2.72 1.39 -4.65
CA THR A 103 2.73 1.83 -3.26
C THR A 103 3.55 3.10 -3.13
N ASP A 104 2.89 4.20 -2.77
CA ASP A 104 3.54 5.47 -2.45
C ASP A 104 3.71 5.63 -0.94
N ILE A 105 4.53 6.60 -0.54
CA ILE A 105 4.92 6.83 0.85
C ILE A 105 4.37 8.19 1.28
N PHE A 106 3.58 8.19 2.34
CA PHE A 106 3.18 9.41 3.04
C PHE A 106 4.17 9.65 4.18
N GLY A 107 5.10 10.58 3.94
CA GLY A 107 6.09 11.00 4.93
C GLY A 107 5.43 11.83 6.00
N LYS A 108 5.62 11.45 7.27
CA LYS A 108 4.98 12.12 8.41
C LYS A 108 5.94 13.07 9.12
N LYS A 109 5.44 14.22 9.56
CA LYS A 109 6.13 15.17 10.46
C LYS A 109 5.62 15.11 11.90
N ILE A 110 4.57 14.32 12.14
CA ILE A 110 3.95 14.12 13.45
C ILE A 110 3.84 12.62 13.75
N THR A 111 3.75 12.26 15.03
CA THR A 111 3.56 10.86 15.45
C THR A 111 2.10 10.47 15.63
N ALA A 112 1.19 11.45 15.60
CA ALA A 112 -0.25 11.23 15.72
C ALA A 112 -0.86 10.65 14.43
N LEU A 113 -2.09 10.14 14.52
CA LEU A 113 -2.89 9.67 13.40
C LEU A 113 -3.20 10.83 12.43
N SER A 114 -2.83 10.68 11.15
CA SER A 114 -2.98 11.74 10.14
C SER A 114 -3.99 11.35 9.06
N LEU A 115 -4.00 10.08 8.65
CA LEU A 115 -4.73 9.61 7.47
C LEU A 115 -6.20 10.05 7.40
N PRO A 116 -6.99 10.04 8.50
CA PRO A 116 -8.38 10.51 8.44
C PRO A 116 -8.56 11.95 7.94
N GLU A 117 -7.53 12.79 8.05
CA GLU A 117 -7.58 14.20 7.66
C GLU A 117 -6.95 14.45 6.27
N VAL A 118 -6.30 13.45 5.67
CA VAL A 118 -5.55 13.58 4.40
C VAL A 118 -6.49 13.52 3.19
N GLY A 119 -6.33 14.45 2.24
CA GLY A 119 -7.03 14.41 0.95
C GLY A 119 -8.56 14.60 1.03
N GLN A 120 -9.05 15.22 2.10
CA GLN A 120 -10.49 15.49 2.30
C GLN A 120 -11.05 16.51 1.29
N ASP A 121 -10.18 17.39 0.80
CA ASP A 121 -10.47 18.43 -0.19
C ASP A 121 -10.26 17.97 -1.65
N GLY A 122 -9.91 16.70 -1.86
CA GLY A 122 -9.79 16.10 -3.18
C GLY A 122 -8.40 15.54 -3.45
N PHE A 123 -7.77 16.01 -4.53
CA PHE A 123 -6.65 15.32 -5.18
C PHE A 123 -5.26 15.92 -4.88
N GLU A 124 -5.16 17.24 -4.74
CA GLU A 124 -3.85 17.90 -4.82
C GLU A 124 -3.20 18.13 -3.45
N SER A 125 -3.98 18.39 -2.40
CA SER A 125 -3.44 18.92 -1.14
C SER A 125 -2.44 18.01 -0.44
N TYR A 126 -2.59 16.69 -0.55
CA TYR A 126 -1.70 15.73 0.09
C TYR A 126 -0.35 15.61 -0.63
N HIS A 127 -0.22 16.13 -1.86
CA HIS A 127 1.07 16.25 -2.56
C HIS A 127 1.88 17.49 -2.10
N HIS A 128 1.33 18.32 -1.22
CA HIS A 128 1.95 19.56 -0.79
C HIS A 128 2.32 19.54 0.69
N ASP A 129 3.29 20.37 1.06
CA ASP A 129 3.86 20.42 2.39
C ASP A 129 2.80 20.83 3.42
N ALA A 130 2.41 19.91 4.31
CA ALA A 130 1.44 20.15 5.36
C ALA A 130 2.06 19.94 6.77
N PRO A 131 1.37 20.38 7.84
CA PRO A 131 1.83 20.13 9.21
C PRO A 131 1.95 18.64 9.56
N TRP A 132 1.09 17.78 8.98
CA TRP A 132 1.13 16.34 9.21
C TRP A 132 2.25 15.65 8.43
N GLY A 133 2.66 16.21 7.28
CA GLY A 133 3.45 15.49 6.28
C GLY A 133 3.03 15.82 4.86
N GLN A 134 3.38 14.93 3.91
CA GLN A 134 2.92 14.94 2.52
C GLN A 134 3.20 13.58 1.87
N ASP A 135 2.69 13.38 0.66
CA ASP A 135 3.15 12.33 -0.25
C ASP A 135 4.57 12.66 -0.74
N ILE A 136 5.52 11.78 -0.42
CA ILE A 136 6.95 12.04 -0.65
C ILE A 136 7.53 11.18 -1.76
N LEU A 137 6.78 10.23 -2.33
CA LEU A 137 7.29 9.33 -3.37
C LEU A 137 6.45 9.43 -4.64
N LYS A 138 7.08 9.80 -5.76
CA LYS A 138 6.49 9.62 -7.08
C LYS A 138 6.92 8.30 -7.66
N SER A 139 6.03 7.33 -7.54
CA SER A 139 6.16 6.07 -8.26
C SER A 139 6.12 6.27 -9.79
N GLY A 140 5.38 7.24 -10.31
CA GLY A 140 5.25 7.45 -11.76
C GLY A 140 4.69 6.19 -12.45
N ARG A 141 5.41 5.62 -13.43
CA ARG A 141 5.04 4.35 -14.09
C ARG A 141 5.70 3.12 -13.46
N THR A 142 6.08 3.20 -12.18
CA THR A 142 6.68 2.09 -11.42
C THR A 142 5.65 1.45 -10.49
N ILE A 143 6.07 0.42 -9.77
CA ILE A 143 5.30 -0.22 -8.70
C ILE A 143 5.48 0.46 -7.32
N GLY A 144 6.21 1.58 -7.24
CA GLY A 144 6.48 2.25 -5.97
C GLY A 144 7.38 1.41 -5.03
N VAL A 145 7.12 1.44 -3.73
CA VAL A 145 7.87 0.67 -2.72
C VAL A 145 7.14 -0.62 -2.32
N GLY A 146 7.72 -1.77 -2.65
CA GLY A 146 7.24 -3.07 -2.18
C GLY A 146 5.87 -3.50 -2.71
N SER A 147 5.30 -2.80 -3.69
CA SER A 147 4.16 -3.36 -4.42
C SER A 147 4.60 -4.53 -5.30
N TYR A 148 3.65 -5.10 -6.04
CA TYR A 148 3.80 -6.38 -6.72
C TYR A 148 3.19 -6.33 -8.12
N GLY A 149 3.70 -7.21 -8.98
CA GLY A 149 3.29 -7.35 -10.37
C GLY A 149 3.94 -8.56 -11.02
N ARG A 150 4.00 -8.56 -12.35
CA ARG A 150 4.65 -9.61 -13.14
C ARG A 150 5.72 -9.00 -14.04
N TYR A 151 6.97 -9.39 -13.88
CA TYR A 151 8.08 -8.94 -14.71
C TYR A 151 8.05 -9.57 -16.11
N ASP A 152 7.93 -8.72 -17.13
CA ASP A 152 8.01 -9.06 -18.54
C ASP A 152 9.49 -9.06 -18.99
N GLU A 153 10.09 -10.25 -19.08
CA GLU A 153 11.48 -10.37 -19.51
C GLU A 153 11.70 -9.97 -20.98
N GLN A 154 10.68 -10.06 -21.83
CA GLN A 154 10.82 -9.71 -23.25
C GLN A 154 10.87 -8.20 -23.48
N ASN A 155 10.13 -7.46 -22.65
CA ASN A 155 9.92 -6.02 -22.82
C ASN A 155 10.54 -5.17 -21.70
N ASP A 156 11.19 -5.82 -20.72
CA ASP A 156 11.87 -5.21 -19.58
C ASP A 156 11.01 -4.21 -18.77
N TYR A 157 9.78 -4.62 -18.44
CA TYR A 157 8.88 -3.84 -17.59
C TYR A 157 8.12 -4.74 -16.60
N VAL A 158 7.55 -4.13 -15.56
CA VAL A 158 6.66 -4.83 -14.63
C VAL A 158 5.23 -4.55 -15.04
N GLU A 159 4.51 -5.60 -15.46
CA GLU A 159 3.08 -5.55 -15.70
C GLU A 159 2.33 -5.56 -14.36
N THR A 160 1.37 -4.64 -14.25
CA THR A 160 0.55 -4.45 -13.06
C THR A 160 -0.87 -4.92 -13.36
N PHE A 161 -1.87 -4.34 -12.71
CA PHE A 161 -3.24 -4.85 -12.71
C PHE A 161 -4.10 -4.17 -13.79
N LYS A 162 -3.57 -4.02 -15.01
CA LYS A 162 -4.28 -3.38 -16.14
C LYS A 162 -5.50 -4.16 -16.63
N MET A 163 -5.41 -5.50 -16.65
CA MET A 163 -6.49 -6.38 -17.08
C MET A 163 -6.86 -7.31 -15.93
N VAL A 164 -7.87 -6.90 -15.15
CA VAL A 164 -8.45 -7.68 -14.06
C VAL A 164 -9.96 -7.67 -14.24
N LYS A 165 -10.61 -8.82 -14.07
CA LYS A 165 -12.07 -8.92 -14.23
C LYS A 165 -12.80 -8.24 -13.08
N ASN A 166 -12.33 -8.44 -11.85
CA ASN A 166 -12.92 -7.85 -10.66
C ASN A 166 -11.85 -7.64 -9.57
N THR A 167 -11.82 -6.45 -8.98
CA THR A 167 -10.96 -6.12 -7.85
C THR A 167 -11.81 -5.80 -6.64
N THR A 168 -11.57 -6.47 -5.51
CA THR A 168 -12.24 -6.17 -4.24
C THR A 168 -11.19 -5.90 -3.17
N ALA A 169 -11.33 -4.78 -2.45
CA ALA A 169 -10.44 -4.33 -1.40
C ALA A 169 -11.16 -4.34 -0.04
N LYS A 170 -10.47 -4.75 1.01
CA LYS A 170 -10.96 -4.72 2.40
C LYS A 170 -9.89 -4.16 3.33
N VAL A 171 -10.32 -3.50 4.39
CA VAL A 171 -9.43 -3.02 5.46
C VAL A 171 -9.92 -3.51 6.82
N THR A 172 -8.98 -3.91 7.67
CA THR A 172 -9.23 -4.42 9.02
C THR A 172 -8.24 -3.81 10.00
N ASN A 173 -8.73 -3.41 11.16
CA ASN A 173 -7.95 -2.82 12.24
C ASN A 173 -8.15 -3.66 13.50
N THR A 174 -7.05 -4.19 14.06
CA THR A 174 -7.03 -4.80 15.39
C THR A 174 -6.08 -4.01 16.29
N LYS A 175 -5.99 -4.39 17.57
CA LYS A 175 -5.07 -3.75 18.50
C LYS A 175 -3.60 -4.04 18.15
N GLU A 176 -3.32 -5.22 17.62
CA GLU A 176 -1.98 -5.72 17.36
C GLU A 176 -1.48 -5.40 15.94
N VAL A 177 -2.39 -5.30 14.97
CA VAL A 177 -2.05 -5.14 13.55
C VAL A 177 -3.24 -4.54 12.80
N SER A 178 -2.93 -3.73 11.79
CA SER A 178 -3.90 -3.29 10.81
C SER A 178 -3.48 -3.78 9.44
N PHE A 179 -4.43 -4.16 8.60
CA PHE A 179 -4.10 -4.70 7.30
C PHE A 179 -5.18 -4.42 6.28
N ALA A 180 -4.75 -4.41 5.02
CA ALA A 180 -5.63 -4.43 3.88
C ALA A 180 -5.48 -5.74 3.11
N THR A 181 -6.59 -6.23 2.55
CA THR A 181 -6.57 -7.34 1.60
C THR A 181 -7.14 -6.91 0.27
N ILE A 182 -6.56 -7.36 -0.82
CA ILE A 182 -7.08 -7.11 -2.18
C ILE A 182 -7.14 -8.42 -2.95
N ASP A 183 -8.33 -8.70 -3.48
CA ASP A 183 -8.63 -9.83 -4.35
C ASP A 183 -8.70 -9.37 -5.80
N TYR A 184 -7.70 -9.75 -6.60
CA TYR A 184 -7.67 -9.54 -8.05
C TYR A 184 -8.13 -10.81 -8.74
N ASN A 185 -9.39 -10.84 -9.18
CA ASN A 185 -9.97 -12.00 -9.85
C ASN A 185 -9.81 -11.88 -11.36
N GLY A 186 -9.32 -12.93 -12.01
CA GLY A 186 -9.09 -12.98 -13.45
C GLY A 186 -8.05 -11.97 -13.94
N TRP A 187 -6.96 -11.78 -13.19
CA TRP A 187 -5.80 -11.00 -13.64
C TRP A 187 -5.13 -11.69 -14.84
N LYS A 188 -5.13 -11.00 -15.98
CA LYS A 188 -4.65 -11.53 -17.25
C LYS A 188 -3.28 -10.96 -17.60
N THR A 189 -2.29 -11.83 -17.75
CA THR A 189 -0.92 -11.48 -18.18
C THR A 189 -0.37 -12.55 -19.12
N TRP A 190 0.16 -12.14 -20.28
CA TRP A 190 0.81 -13.01 -21.29
C TRP A 190 0.08 -14.33 -21.61
N GLY A 191 -1.25 -14.29 -21.70
CA GLY A 191 -2.08 -15.46 -22.02
C GLY A 191 -2.53 -16.27 -20.80
N ASP A 192 -1.91 -16.08 -19.63
CA ASP A 192 -2.39 -16.64 -18.37
C ASP A 192 -3.53 -15.78 -17.82
N VAL A 193 -4.48 -16.43 -17.15
CA VAL A 193 -5.52 -15.79 -16.34
C VAL A 193 -5.48 -16.44 -14.97
N ILE A 194 -5.15 -15.66 -13.95
CA ILE A 194 -5.03 -16.14 -12.57
C ILE A 194 -5.76 -15.21 -11.61
N ASP A 195 -6.00 -15.70 -10.40
CA ASP A 195 -6.44 -14.87 -9.30
C ASP A 195 -5.23 -14.61 -8.39
N LEU A 196 -5.15 -13.39 -7.85
CA LEU A 196 -4.14 -13.00 -6.88
C LEU A 196 -4.84 -12.37 -5.67
N HIS A 197 -4.61 -12.97 -4.50
CA HIS A 197 -4.94 -12.40 -3.21
C HIS A 197 -3.69 -11.75 -2.62
N SER A 198 -3.82 -10.52 -2.16
CA SER A 198 -2.76 -9.81 -1.44
C SER A 198 -3.23 -9.42 -0.05
N LYS A 199 -2.31 -9.45 0.92
CA LYS A 199 -2.50 -8.90 2.25
C LYS A 199 -1.31 -8.03 2.63
N LEU A 200 -1.56 -6.75 2.91
CA LEU A 200 -0.57 -5.78 3.36
C LEU A 200 -0.83 -5.46 4.84
N SER A 201 0.10 -5.84 5.71
CA SER A 201 -0.04 -5.69 7.17
C SER A 201 0.94 -4.66 7.72
N ILE A 202 0.43 -3.65 8.40
CA ILE A 202 1.20 -2.62 9.12
C ILE A 202 1.06 -2.80 10.63
N PHE A 203 2.17 -2.62 11.34
CA PHE A 203 2.26 -2.89 12.77
C PHE A 203 2.35 -1.59 13.59
N PRO A 204 2.02 -1.61 14.90
CA PRO A 204 2.04 -0.41 15.74
C PRO A 204 3.39 0.27 15.89
N LYS A 205 4.47 -0.40 15.51
CA LYS A 205 5.85 0.07 15.57
C LYS A 205 6.60 -0.36 14.32
N ASP A 206 7.71 0.33 14.10
CA ASP A 206 8.58 0.18 12.93
C ASP A 206 7.92 0.66 11.64
N ARG A 207 8.68 0.73 10.54
CA ARG A 207 8.21 1.31 9.27
C ARG A 207 7.74 0.25 8.29
N PHE A 208 7.95 -1.02 8.59
CA PHE A 208 7.74 -2.07 7.61
C PHE A 208 6.27 -2.44 7.44
N VAL A 209 5.96 -2.86 6.23
CA VAL A 209 4.71 -3.55 5.88
C VAL A 209 5.08 -4.96 5.45
N LYS A 210 4.37 -5.95 6.00
CA LYS A 210 4.45 -7.33 5.52
C LYS A 210 3.47 -7.49 4.36
N VAL A 211 3.95 -8.04 3.26
CA VAL A 211 3.14 -8.41 2.11
C VAL A 211 3.08 -9.92 2.00
N ASP A 212 1.87 -10.46 1.99
CA ASP A 212 1.59 -11.87 1.68
C ASP A 212 0.81 -11.93 0.36
N LEU A 213 1.34 -12.67 -0.61
CA LEU A 213 0.68 -12.91 -1.91
C LEU A 213 0.32 -14.39 -2.03
N THR A 214 -0.91 -14.67 -2.46
CA THR A 214 -1.40 -16.02 -2.76
C THR A 214 -2.07 -16.03 -4.13
N LEU A 215 -1.65 -16.95 -5.00
CA LEU A 215 -2.10 -17.05 -6.39
C LEU A 215 -2.86 -18.37 -6.61
N SER A 216 -3.88 -18.35 -7.47
CA SER A 216 -4.63 -19.57 -7.81
C SER A 216 -3.78 -20.61 -8.58
N ALA A 217 -2.81 -20.16 -9.36
CA ALA A 217 -1.84 -20.99 -10.07
C ALA A 217 -0.42 -20.44 -9.96
N SER A 218 0.59 -21.32 -10.08
CA SER A 218 1.99 -20.88 -10.06
C SER A 218 2.34 -20.20 -11.38
N ILE A 219 2.85 -18.98 -11.33
CA ILE A 219 3.30 -18.23 -12.51
C ILE A 219 4.79 -17.90 -12.41
N SER A 220 5.44 -17.75 -13.56
CA SER A 220 6.78 -17.16 -13.63
C SER A 220 6.67 -15.64 -13.69
N GLY A 221 7.69 -14.96 -13.17
CA GLY A 221 7.81 -13.51 -13.25
C GLY A 221 7.09 -12.74 -12.15
N LEU A 222 6.41 -13.40 -11.19
CA LEU A 222 5.90 -12.70 -10.01
C LEU A 222 7.04 -11.90 -9.37
N CYS A 223 6.82 -10.61 -9.11
CA CYS A 223 7.90 -9.74 -8.66
C CYS A 223 7.42 -8.66 -7.70
N THR A 224 8.39 -8.09 -6.97
CA THR A 224 8.26 -6.88 -6.17
C THR A 224 9.48 -5.98 -6.43
N GLY A 225 9.56 -4.81 -5.80
CA GLY A 225 10.70 -3.93 -5.99
C GLY A 225 10.57 -2.58 -5.31
N ILE A 226 11.53 -1.70 -5.63
CA ILE A 226 11.54 -0.29 -5.23
C ILE A 226 11.84 0.58 -6.45
N VAL A 227 11.46 1.86 -6.39
CA VAL A 227 11.75 2.83 -7.45
C VAL A 227 13.26 2.91 -7.69
N ALA A 228 13.67 2.94 -8.96
CA ALA A 228 15.06 3.14 -9.37
C ALA A 228 15.30 4.58 -9.81
N ILE A 229 16.15 5.29 -9.08
CA ILE A 229 16.60 6.65 -9.44
C ILE A 229 18.02 6.57 -10.00
N LYS A 230 18.26 7.19 -11.17
CA LYS A 230 19.52 7.05 -11.92
C LYS A 230 20.76 7.40 -11.09
N SER A 231 20.68 8.42 -10.25
CA SER A 231 21.78 8.93 -9.42
C SER A 231 21.96 8.18 -8.09
N ILE A 232 21.07 7.25 -7.75
CA ILE A 232 21.10 6.57 -6.45
C ILE A 232 21.41 5.10 -6.65
N PRO A 233 22.53 4.59 -6.08
CA PRO A 233 22.90 3.20 -6.21
C PRO A 233 21.99 2.32 -5.34
N VAL A 234 21.74 1.10 -5.82
CA VAL A 234 21.11 0.05 -5.00
C VAL A 234 22.18 -0.66 -4.16
N LYS A 235 21.86 -0.91 -2.90
CA LYS A 235 22.62 -1.79 -2.01
C LYS A 235 21.91 -3.12 -1.87
N GLN A 236 22.69 -4.20 -1.84
CA GLN A 236 22.20 -5.56 -1.64
C GLN A 236 22.92 -6.22 -0.47
N ARG A 237 22.20 -6.99 0.33
CA ARG A 237 22.75 -7.84 1.39
C ARG A 237 21.95 -9.13 1.52
N THR A 238 22.59 -10.11 2.16
CA THR A 238 22.05 -11.43 2.47
C THR A 238 22.32 -11.72 3.95
N SER A 239 21.36 -12.32 4.64
CA SER A 239 21.49 -12.76 6.03
C SER A 239 22.58 -13.83 6.18
N LYS A 240 23.10 -14.01 7.40
CA LYS A 240 24.20 -14.96 7.69
C LYS A 240 23.80 -16.40 7.34
N ASN A 241 22.56 -16.77 7.63
CA ASN A 241 21.97 -18.07 7.33
C ASN A 241 21.50 -18.24 5.87
N LYS A 242 21.65 -17.20 5.03
CA LYS A 242 21.25 -17.18 3.61
C LYS A 242 19.77 -17.49 3.35
N LYS A 243 18.88 -17.20 4.31
CA LYS A 243 17.43 -17.32 4.13
C LYS A 243 16.77 -16.03 3.65
N TRP A 244 17.34 -14.88 3.98
CA TRP A 244 16.78 -13.57 3.63
C TRP A 244 17.81 -12.70 2.92
N GLY A 245 17.33 -11.84 2.04
CA GLY A 245 18.13 -10.76 1.47
C GLY A 245 17.33 -9.47 1.41
N TYR A 246 18.01 -8.37 1.10
CA TYR A 246 17.34 -7.11 0.80
C TYR A 246 17.97 -6.38 -0.39
N ILE A 247 17.14 -5.60 -1.09
CA ILE A 247 17.58 -4.48 -1.93
C ILE A 247 17.15 -3.18 -1.25
N ALA A 248 18.03 -2.19 -1.24
CA ALA A 248 17.74 -0.90 -0.63
C ALA A 248 18.39 0.26 -1.38
N THR A 249 17.79 1.44 -1.29
CA THR A 249 18.34 2.72 -1.75
C THR A 249 18.23 3.75 -0.64
N TYR A 250 19.15 4.72 -0.61
CA TYR A 250 19.08 5.87 0.27
C TYR A 250 19.62 7.11 -0.45
N GLY A 251 18.98 8.25 -0.27
CA GLY A 251 19.43 9.53 -0.81
C GLY A 251 18.29 10.50 -1.07
N ASN A 252 18.54 11.57 -1.82
CA ASN A 252 17.50 12.50 -2.25
C ASN A 252 16.64 11.86 -3.35
N GLN A 253 15.61 11.15 -2.92
CA GLN A 253 14.64 10.41 -3.76
C GLN A 253 13.19 10.70 -3.38
N THR A 254 12.96 11.90 -2.86
CA THR A 254 11.64 12.43 -2.50
C THR A 254 11.12 13.36 -3.60
N GLU A 255 9.81 13.62 -3.60
CA GLU A 255 9.17 14.66 -4.44
C GLU A 255 9.16 16.06 -3.80
N THR A 256 9.89 16.23 -2.72
CA THR A 256 9.70 17.33 -1.78
C THR A 256 10.79 18.39 -1.97
N LYS A 257 11.64 18.61 -0.97
CA LYS A 257 12.73 19.59 -0.99
C LYS A 257 14.03 18.92 -1.44
N LYS A 258 14.93 19.71 -2.01
CA LYS A 258 16.24 19.24 -2.52
C LYS A 258 17.15 18.62 -1.45
N ASP A 259 16.88 18.85 -0.16
CA ASP A 259 17.81 18.53 0.92
C ASP A 259 17.29 17.45 1.89
N ASP A 260 16.11 16.88 1.66
CA ASP A 260 15.67 15.70 2.43
C ASP A 260 16.07 14.39 1.73
N ASN A 261 16.05 13.30 2.49
CA ASN A 261 16.42 11.98 2.01
C ASN A 261 15.32 10.98 2.34
N LEU A 262 15.24 9.95 1.53
CA LEU A 262 14.35 8.83 1.73
C LEU A 262 15.18 7.55 1.62
N GLY A 263 15.00 6.63 2.56
CA GLY A 263 15.41 5.24 2.44
C GLY A 263 14.25 4.39 1.94
N MET A 264 14.50 3.46 1.02
CA MET A 264 13.53 2.44 0.61
C MET A 264 14.21 1.07 0.64
N VAL A 265 13.48 0.05 1.08
CA VAL A 265 13.99 -1.33 1.11
C VAL A 265 12.87 -2.33 0.85
N VAL A 266 13.23 -3.45 0.22
CA VAL A 266 12.46 -4.69 0.22
C VAL A 266 13.33 -5.81 0.76
N PHE A 267 12.85 -6.50 1.80
CA PHE A 267 13.41 -7.76 2.31
C PHE A 267 12.64 -8.93 1.73
N TYR A 268 13.33 -9.94 1.20
CA TYR A 268 12.73 -11.07 0.51
C TYR A 268 13.39 -12.41 0.89
N PRO A 269 12.61 -13.51 0.89
CA PRO A 269 13.14 -14.83 1.18
C PRO A 269 13.94 -15.37 -0.02
N LEU A 270 15.16 -15.85 0.23
CA LEU A 270 16.06 -16.35 -0.80
C LEU A 270 15.62 -17.70 -1.37
N GLU A 271 14.77 -18.45 -0.67
CA GLU A 271 14.17 -19.66 -1.22
C GLU A 271 13.27 -19.35 -2.44
N ASN A 272 12.54 -18.23 -2.40
CA ASN A 272 11.70 -17.77 -3.50
C ASN A 272 12.44 -16.87 -4.50
N PHE A 273 13.63 -16.38 -4.18
CA PHE A 273 14.38 -15.49 -5.07
C PHE A 273 14.85 -16.21 -6.35
N ASP A 274 14.55 -15.63 -7.51
CA ASP A 274 15.08 -16.07 -8.82
C ASP A 274 16.21 -15.14 -9.28
N LYS A 275 15.89 -13.86 -9.52
CA LYS A 275 16.87 -12.87 -9.99
C LYS A 275 16.52 -11.45 -9.58
N TYR A 276 17.54 -10.61 -9.55
CA TYR A 276 17.41 -9.16 -9.48
C TYR A 276 17.54 -8.57 -10.88
N VAL A 277 16.65 -7.63 -11.22
CA VAL A 277 16.66 -6.90 -12.49
C VAL A 277 16.50 -5.41 -12.21
N LYS A 278 17.31 -4.56 -12.86
CA LYS A 278 17.06 -3.12 -12.90
C LYS A 278 16.35 -2.78 -14.20
N THR A 279 15.03 -2.61 -14.15
CA THR A 279 14.29 -2.03 -15.28
C THR A 279 14.58 -0.53 -15.37
N LYS A 280 14.04 0.15 -16.39
CA LYS A 280 14.23 1.59 -16.57
C LYS A 280 13.94 2.43 -15.32
N SER A 281 12.99 2.00 -14.49
CA SER A 281 12.50 2.79 -13.35
C SER A 281 12.26 1.98 -12.07
N THR A 282 12.62 0.68 -12.04
CA THR A 282 12.39 -0.17 -10.87
C THR A 282 13.55 -1.13 -10.62
N HIS A 283 14.04 -1.14 -9.38
CA HIS A 283 14.87 -2.21 -8.85
C HIS A 283 13.95 -3.38 -8.49
N THR A 284 13.99 -4.44 -9.30
CA THR A 284 13.00 -5.51 -9.31
C THR A 284 13.59 -6.80 -8.75
N ILE A 285 12.88 -7.41 -7.81
CA ILE A 285 13.12 -8.76 -7.34
C ILE A 285 12.10 -9.68 -8.00
N VAL A 286 12.58 -10.58 -8.84
CA VAL A 286 11.78 -11.61 -9.48
C VAL A 286 11.81 -12.87 -8.63
N PHE A 287 10.65 -13.42 -8.35
CA PHE A 287 10.49 -14.67 -7.63
C PHE A 287 10.46 -15.87 -8.59
N LYS A 288 10.94 -17.01 -8.11
CA LYS A 288 10.75 -18.32 -8.74
C LYS A 288 9.27 -18.59 -8.91
N LYS A 289 8.94 -19.46 -9.86
CA LYS A 289 7.56 -19.91 -10.09
C LYS A 289 6.94 -20.46 -8.81
N THR A 290 6.01 -19.71 -8.23
CA THR A 290 5.41 -20.00 -6.92
C THR A 290 3.92 -19.65 -6.91
N LYS A 291 3.18 -20.22 -5.96
CA LYS A 291 1.80 -19.79 -5.62
C LYS A 291 1.77 -18.82 -4.44
N ASN A 292 2.82 -18.77 -3.63
CA ASN A 292 2.85 -17.97 -2.43
C ASN A 292 4.21 -17.30 -2.26
N VAL A 293 4.21 -16.06 -1.79
CA VAL A 293 5.42 -15.39 -1.35
C VAL A 293 5.07 -14.40 -0.25
N SER A 294 5.92 -14.33 0.76
CA SER A 294 5.83 -13.36 1.85
C SER A 294 7.12 -12.56 1.88
N TYR A 295 7.01 -11.24 1.96
CA TYR A 295 8.16 -10.34 2.00
C TYR A 295 7.81 -9.08 2.78
N TYR A 296 8.80 -8.22 3.02
CA TYR A 296 8.61 -6.96 3.75
C TYR A 296 9.15 -5.79 2.94
N PHE A 297 8.51 -4.64 3.06
CA PHE A 297 9.06 -3.39 2.54
C PHE A 297 8.99 -2.29 3.58
N MET A 298 9.83 -1.27 3.47
CA MET A 298 9.70 -0.06 4.27
C MET A 298 10.26 1.17 3.55
N GLY A 299 9.70 2.34 3.89
CA GLY A 299 10.28 3.65 3.65
C GLY A 299 10.83 4.25 4.94
N ALA A 300 11.77 5.19 4.86
CA ALA A 300 12.24 5.98 6.00
C ALA A 300 12.61 7.40 5.54
N TRP A 301 11.80 8.38 5.91
CA TRP A 301 11.99 9.77 5.50
C TRP A 301 12.83 10.53 6.52
N SER A 302 13.81 11.31 6.07
CA SER A 302 14.72 12.01 6.98
C SER A 302 14.08 13.13 7.79
N LEU A 303 12.85 13.55 7.46
CA LEU A 303 12.09 14.55 8.22
C LEU A 303 11.05 13.95 9.16
N GLU A 304 10.96 12.62 9.26
CA GLU A 304 10.09 11.98 10.24
C GLU A 304 10.59 12.21 11.69
N PRO A 305 9.70 12.39 12.68
CA PRO A 305 10.11 12.57 14.06
C PRO A 305 10.90 11.37 14.59
N ASN A 306 12.08 11.63 15.17
CA ASN A 306 13.00 10.60 15.68
C ASN A 306 13.36 9.54 14.61
N GLY A 307 13.52 10.01 13.37
CA GLY A 307 13.71 9.18 12.19
C GLY A 307 15.11 8.66 11.93
N LEU A 308 15.21 7.91 10.82
CA LEU A 308 16.50 7.50 10.24
C LEU A 308 17.01 8.60 9.31
N THR A 309 17.71 9.59 9.87
CA THR A 309 18.07 10.85 9.18
C THR A 309 19.35 10.78 8.36
N THR A 310 20.15 9.71 8.53
CA THR A 310 21.42 9.50 7.81
C THR A 310 21.47 8.14 7.12
N GLU A 311 22.26 8.04 6.06
CA GLU A 311 22.49 6.79 5.33
C GLU A 311 22.99 5.67 6.26
N ASP A 312 23.95 5.99 7.14
CA ASP A 312 24.49 5.05 8.12
C ASP A 312 23.42 4.57 9.09
N SER A 313 22.58 5.47 9.63
CA SER A 313 21.50 5.09 10.54
C SER A 313 20.48 4.19 9.86
N PHE A 314 20.15 4.47 8.60
CA PHE A 314 19.23 3.66 7.80
C PHE A 314 19.79 2.26 7.58
N TYR A 315 21.03 2.13 7.11
CA TYR A 315 21.60 0.80 6.88
C TYR A 315 21.85 0.03 8.18
N GLN A 316 22.23 0.68 9.28
CA GLN A 316 22.34 0.01 10.58
C GLN A 316 20.98 -0.55 11.04
N ASP A 317 19.88 0.15 10.79
CA ASP A 317 18.53 -0.35 11.04
C ASP A 317 18.19 -1.57 10.15
N LEU A 318 18.57 -1.54 8.87
CA LEU A 318 18.40 -2.69 7.97
C LEU A 318 19.19 -3.93 8.43
N GLU A 319 20.43 -3.75 8.89
CA GLU A 319 21.24 -4.87 9.38
C GLU A 319 20.60 -5.51 10.62
N LYS A 320 20.07 -4.71 11.56
CA LYS A 320 19.34 -5.24 12.73
C LYS A 320 18.10 -6.04 12.31
N LYS A 321 17.32 -5.53 11.36
CA LYS A 321 16.16 -6.23 10.78
C LYS A 321 16.57 -7.55 10.11
N LEU A 322 17.66 -7.52 9.36
CA LEU A 322 18.19 -8.72 8.72
C LEU A 322 18.66 -9.77 9.75
N GLU A 323 19.21 -9.34 10.90
CA GLU A 323 19.55 -10.23 12.02
C GLU A 323 18.31 -10.82 12.71
N ILE A 324 17.23 -10.04 12.88
CA ILE A 324 15.95 -10.55 13.38
C ILE A 324 15.38 -11.61 12.42
N LEU A 325 15.40 -11.34 11.11
CA LEU A 325 14.99 -12.31 10.09
C LEU A 325 15.89 -13.56 10.09
N ASP A 326 17.18 -13.42 10.33
CA ASP A 326 18.14 -14.51 10.44
C ASP A 326 17.77 -15.47 11.59
N GLN A 327 17.33 -14.92 12.72
CA GLN A 327 17.00 -15.67 13.94
C GLN A 327 15.57 -16.22 13.92
N ASN A 328 14.61 -15.40 13.51
CA ASN A 328 13.18 -15.65 13.75
C ASN A 328 12.40 -15.98 12.47
N ASN A 329 12.99 -15.74 11.29
CA ASN A 329 12.34 -15.87 9.98
C ASN A 329 11.10 -14.96 9.79
N HIS A 330 10.95 -13.94 10.64
CA HIS A 330 9.93 -12.88 10.55
C HIS A 330 10.45 -11.62 11.25
N LEU A 331 9.99 -10.44 10.81
CA LEU A 331 10.18 -9.15 11.49
C LEU A 331 9.10 -8.91 12.54
#